data_AF-A0A8S9IHV9-F1
#
_entry.id   AF-A0A8S9IHV9-F1
#
_cell.length_a   1.000
_cell.length_b   1.000
_cell.length_c   1.000
_cell.angle_alpha   90.00
_cell.angle_beta   90.00
_cell.angle_gamma   90.00
#
_symmetry.space_group_name_H-M   'P 1'
#
loop_
_entity.id
_entity.type
_entity.pdbx_description
1 polymer ?
#
loop_
_entity_poly.entity_id
_entity_poly.type
_entity_poly.pdbx_seq_one_letter_code
_entity_poly.pdbx_strand_id
1 'polypeptide(L)'
;MYGMGMYIKDYDGVLLMECRIDPKLKYTNLASMISQQRQAIDEMIRELSNCQNVYQVAEFQKKEGGSSKNIRVEDIPGLRDAGWTPDQWGHTRYKLFSGSGDSVTKQKQLNALIRGLLKTMQDHTDAWPFIEPVDSVDVPDYYKIIKDPIDLKTIGQRVESEQYYVTLDMFVADARRMFNNCRTYNSPDTVYYRCATKLQAHFFSKVQAALQSGAKSQ
;
A
#
# COMPACT_ATOMS: atom_id res chain seq x y z
N MET A 1 46.41 -20.51 -59.62
CA MET A 1 45.51 -21.18 -58.66
C MET A 1 45.71 -20.54 -57.30
N TYR A 2 44.81 -19.65 -56.85
CA TYR A 2 44.61 -19.34 -55.42
C TYR A 2 43.19 -18.78 -55.28
N GLY A 3 42.25 -19.64 -54.92
CA GLY A 3 40.92 -19.22 -54.48
C GLY A 3 40.95 -18.96 -52.99
N MET A 4 40.92 -17.69 -52.58
CA MET A 4 40.63 -17.33 -51.20
C MET A 4 39.14 -17.57 -50.93
N GLY A 5 38.82 -18.73 -50.38
CA GLY A 5 37.49 -19.00 -49.84
C GLY A 5 37.26 -18.15 -48.60
N MET A 6 36.28 -17.24 -48.64
CA MET A 6 35.80 -16.55 -47.45
C MET A 6 35.01 -17.54 -46.59
N TYR A 7 35.50 -17.81 -45.38
CA TYR A 7 34.82 -18.62 -44.37
C TYR A 7 33.74 -17.76 -43.69
N ILE A 8 32.46 -17.99 -44.02
CA ILE A 8 31.36 -17.54 -43.16
C ILE A 8 31.26 -18.58 -42.04
N LYS A 9 31.27 -18.12 -40.78
CA LYS A 9 31.13 -19.00 -39.61
C LYS A 9 29.69 -19.50 -39.53
N ASP A 10 29.51 -20.81 -39.59
CA ASP A 10 28.23 -21.46 -39.31
C ASP A 10 27.98 -21.41 -37.79
N TYR A 11 27.04 -20.57 -37.37
CA TYR A 11 26.58 -20.55 -35.98
C TYR A 11 25.40 -21.51 -35.84
N ASP A 12 25.67 -22.75 -35.46
CA ASP A 12 24.64 -23.72 -35.11
C ASP A 12 24.08 -23.42 -33.70
N GLY A 13 22.78 -23.17 -33.61
CA GLY A 13 22.06 -22.98 -32.33
C GLY A 13 21.59 -21.55 -32.02
N VAL A 14 21.64 -20.61 -32.96
CA VAL A 14 21.13 -19.24 -32.73
C VAL A 14 19.63 -19.17 -32.96
N LEU A 15 18.86 -18.70 -31.98
CA LEU A 15 17.48 -18.28 -32.22
C LEU A 15 17.50 -16.97 -33.01
N LEU A 16 16.92 -16.97 -34.21
CA LEU A 16 16.69 -15.74 -34.98
C LEU A 16 15.66 -14.89 -34.22
N MET A 17 16.14 -13.84 -33.57
CA MET A 17 15.27 -12.84 -32.95
C MET A 17 14.87 -11.82 -34.00
N GLU A 18 13.57 -11.75 -34.29
CA GLU A 18 13.02 -10.73 -35.19
C GLU A 18 12.87 -9.40 -34.44
N CYS A 19 13.75 -8.43 -34.75
CA CYS A 19 13.59 -7.06 -34.29
C CYS A 19 12.92 -6.22 -35.39
N ARG A 20 11.76 -5.64 -35.09
CA ARG A 20 11.06 -4.72 -35.99
C ARG A 20 11.29 -3.27 -35.57
N ILE A 21 11.67 -2.44 -36.52
CA ILE A 21 11.81 -1.00 -36.39
C ILE A 21 10.49 -0.36 -36.85
N ASP A 22 9.91 0.54 -36.05
CA ASP A 22 8.68 1.24 -36.40
C ASP A 22 8.98 2.32 -37.46
N PRO A 23 8.47 2.20 -38.71
CA PRO A 23 8.79 3.13 -39.78
C PRO A 23 8.26 4.56 -39.53
N LYS A 24 7.36 4.75 -38.55
CA LYS A 24 6.82 6.07 -38.21
C LYS A 24 7.76 6.86 -37.29
N LEU A 25 8.74 6.22 -36.66
CA LEU A 25 9.65 6.87 -35.74
C LEU A 25 10.95 7.30 -36.44
N LYS A 26 11.31 8.58 -36.33
CA LYS A 26 12.58 9.10 -36.85
C LYS A 26 13.71 8.86 -35.86
N TYR A 27 14.27 7.65 -35.88
CA TYR A 27 15.30 7.20 -34.93
C TYR A 27 16.56 8.09 -34.88
N THR A 28 16.92 8.74 -35.99
CA THR A 28 18.09 9.65 -36.04
C THR A 28 17.95 10.84 -35.09
N ASN A 29 16.72 11.23 -34.78
CA ASN A 29 16.42 12.36 -33.91
C ASN A 29 15.79 11.91 -32.58
N LEU A 30 15.89 10.62 -32.24
CA LEU A 30 15.19 10.07 -31.07
C LEU A 30 15.60 10.75 -29.77
N ALA A 31 16.89 11.02 -29.59
CA ALA A 31 17.41 11.70 -28.40
C ALA A 31 16.85 13.12 -28.25
N SER A 32 16.76 13.89 -29.35
CA SER A 32 16.19 15.23 -29.32
C SER A 32 14.68 15.19 -29.12
N MET A 33 13.97 14.24 -29.75
CA MET A 33 12.54 14.02 -29.55
C MET A 33 12.22 13.71 -28.07
N ILE A 34 12.97 12.80 -27.44
CA ILE A 34 12.80 12.45 -26.02
C ILE A 34 13.09 13.67 -25.12
N SER A 35 14.17 14.40 -25.41
CA SER A 35 14.53 15.60 -24.65
C SER A 35 13.42 16.67 -24.71
N GLN A 36 12.88 16.92 -25.91
CA GLN A 36 11.77 17.87 -26.11
C GLN A 36 10.49 17.41 -25.42
N GLN A 37 10.13 16.13 -25.52
CA GLN A 37 8.96 15.58 -24.83
C GLN A 37 9.09 15.71 -23.32
N ARG A 38 10.26 15.36 -22.77
CA ARG A 38 10.53 15.52 -21.35
C ARG A 38 10.44 16.99 -20.92
N GLN A 39 11.01 17.90 -21.71
CA GLN A 39 10.91 19.33 -21.43
C GLN A 39 9.45 19.81 -21.43
N ALA A 40 8.65 19.41 -22.43
CA ALA A 40 7.23 19.77 -22.50
C ALA A 40 6.43 19.23 -21.32
N ILE A 41 6.71 18.00 -20.88
CA ILE A 41 6.12 17.41 -19.67
C ILE A 41 6.55 18.19 -18.42
N ASP A 42 7.84 18.49 -18.28
CA ASP A 42 8.37 19.24 -17.13
C ASP A 42 7.75 20.65 -17.07
N GLU A 43 7.55 21.32 -18.21
CA GLU A 43 6.86 22.62 -18.30
C GLU A 43 5.39 22.51 -17.89
N MET A 44 4.66 21.52 -18.40
CA MET A 44 3.26 21.29 -18.01
C MET A 44 3.12 20.95 -16.52
N ILE A 45 4.04 20.17 -15.96
CA ILE A 45 4.07 19.89 -14.53
C ILE A 45 4.26 21.18 -13.73
N ARG A 46 5.11 22.11 -14.18
CA ARG A 46 5.31 23.41 -13.51
C ARG A 46 4.06 24.30 -13.56
N GLU A 47 3.27 24.24 -14.62
CA GLU A 47 2.02 25.00 -14.71
C GLU A 47 0.92 24.42 -13.81
N LEU A 48 0.90 23.09 -13.66
CA LEU A 48 -0.17 22.38 -12.94
C LEU A 48 0.16 22.08 -11.47
N SER A 49 1.43 22.14 -11.07
CA SER A 49 1.90 21.71 -9.76
C SER A 49 2.94 22.65 -9.16
N ASN A 50 2.85 22.82 -7.84
CA ASN A 50 3.80 23.60 -7.05
C ASN A 50 5.08 22.81 -6.71
N CYS A 51 5.40 21.75 -7.45
CA CYS A 51 6.52 20.85 -7.13
C CYS A 51 7.90 21.52 -7.25
N GLN A 52 8.02 22.65 -7.93
CA GLN A 52 9.25 23.44 -8.03
C GLN A 52 9.57 24.19 -6.73
N ASN A 53 8.59 24.34 -5.83
CA ASN A 53 8.77 25.01 -4.54
C ASN A 53 9.52 24.08 -3.58
N VAL A 54 10.85 24.16 -3.60
CA VAL A 54 11.72 23.46 -2.65
C VAL A 54 11.79 24.29 -1.37
N TYR A 55 11.05 23.86 -0.35
CA TYR A 55 11.13 24.47 0.97
C TYR A 55 12.44 24.04 1.64
N GLN A 56 13.33 25.01 1.89
CA GLN A 56 14.50 24.79 2.71
C GLN A 56 14.03 24.41 4.11
N VAL A 57 14.22 23.15 4.50
CA VAL A 57 14.00 22.73 5.88
C VAL A 57 15.09 23.44 6.67
N ALA A 58 14.73 24.51 7.39
CA ALA A 58 15.64 25.20 8.28
C ALA A 58 16.38 24.13 9.08
N GLU A 59 17.70 24.09 8.93
CA GLU A 59 18.55 23.04 9.49
C GLU A 59 18.06 22.72 10.89
N PHE A 60 17.71 21.45 11.12
CA PHE A 60 17.38 20.96 12.44
C PHE A 60 18.62 21.15 13.31
N GLN A 61 18.82 22.37 13.81
CA GLN A 61 19.91 22.72 14.70
C GLN A 61 19.61 22.01 16.01
N LYS A 62 20.04 20.76 16.09
CA LYS A 62 20.24 20.03 17.32
C LYS A 62 21.33 20.83 18.04
N LYS A 63 20.94 21.86 18.79
CA LYS A 63 21.88 22.52 19.69
C LYS A 63 22.32 21.44 20.66
N GLU A 64 23.61 21.09 20.63
CA GLU A 64 24.22 20.27 21.67
C GLU A 64 23.90 20.94 23.01
N GLY A 65 22.99 20.34 23.77
CA GLY A 65 22.61 20.79 25.11
C GLY A 65 21.35 21.67 25.26
N GLY A 66 20.49 21.86 24.24
CA GLY A 66 19.27 22.68 24.42
C GLY A 66 18.06 22.18 23.64
N SER A 67 16.95 21.92 24.35
CA SER A 67 15.64 21.45 23.86
C SER A 67 15.38 21.61 22.36
N SER A 68 15.13 20.49 21.69
CA SER A 68 14.52 20.48 20.36
C SER A 68 13.29 21.40 20.39
N LYS A 69 13.30 22.49 19.61
CA LYS A 69 12.11 23.31 19.43
C LYS A 69 11.03 22.39 18.86
N ASN A 70 9.91 22.26 19.57
CA ASN A 70 8.76 21.51 19.11
C ASN A 70 8.14 22.28 17.94
N ILE A 71 8.48 21.89 16.70
CA ILE A 71 7.89 22.48 15.49
C ILE A 71 6.52 21.87 15.33
N ARG A 72 5.48 22.70 15.34
CA ARG A 72 4.13 22.22 15.09
C ARG A 72 3.99 21.94 13.60
N VAL A 73 3.27 20.87 13.24
CA VAL A 73 3.18 20.40 11.85
C VAL A 73 2.56 21.46 10.93
N GLU A 74 1.65 22.28 11.47
CA GLU A 74 1.02 23.41 10.78
C GLU A 74 1.96 24.57 10.41
N ASP A 75 3.14 24.64 11.03
CA ASP A 75 4.13 25.68 10.80
C ASP A 75 5.10 25.31 9.66
N ILE A 76 4.99 24.10 9.09
CA ILE A 76 5.79 23.67 7.94
C ILE A 76 5.20 24.27 6.66
N PRO A 77 5.93 25.17 5.96
CA PRO A 77 5.37 25.90 4.81
C PRO A 77 4.80 25.00 3.71
N GLY A 78 5.52 23.92 3.37
CA GLY A 78 5.08 22.99 2.33
C GLY A 78 3.83 22.18 2.67
N LEU A 79 3.52 21.97 3.95
CA LEU A 79 2.28 21.31 4.38
C LEU A 79 1.09 22.25 4.21
N ARG A 80 1.22 23.52 4.61
CA ARG A 80 0.18 24.54 4.43
C ARG A 80 -0.20 24.73 2.96
N ASP A 81 0.81 24.88 2.10
CA ASP A 81 0.59 25.15 0.67
C ASP A 81 0.00 23.94 -0.07
N ALA A 82 0.24 22.73 0.44
CA ALA A 82 -0.38 21.49 -0.06
C ALA A 82 -1.85 21.32 0.41
N GLY A 83 -2.40 22.29 1.15
CA GLY A 83 -3.75 22.19 1.71
C GLY A 83 -3.85 21.15 2.84
N TRP A 84 -2.72 20.82 3.48
CA TRP A 84 -2.75 19.95 4.65
C TRP A 84 -3.46 20.67 5.79
N THR A 85 -4.49 20.02 6.31
CA THR A 85 -5.18 20.45 7.52
C THR A 85 -5.03 19.36 8.58
N PRO A 86 -4.93 19.72 9.88
CA PRO A 86 -4.82 18.74 10.96
C PRO A 86 -5.94 17.67 10.99
N ASP A 87 -7.06 17.94 10.32
CA ASP A 87 -8.31 17.20 10.39
C ASP A 87 -8.60 16.23 9.21
N GLN A 88 -7.73 16.09 8.20
CA GLN A 88 -8.00 15.11 7.12
C GLN A 88 -7.47 13.69 7.36
N TRP A 89 -6.44 13.52 8.20
CA TRP A 89 -5.86 12.19 8.50
C TRP A 89 -5.66 11.92 10.00
N GLY A 90 -5.89 12.90 10.87
CA GLY A 90 -5.67 12.79 12.31
C GLY A 90 -6.84 12.16 13.10
N HIS A 91 -8.00 12.00 12.48
CA HIS A 91 -9.13 11.29 13.08
C HIS A 91 -9.30 10.00 12.29
N THR A 92 -9.15 8.87 12.97
CA THR A 92 -9.65 7.58 12.49
C THR A 92 -11.01 7.81 11.82
N ARG A 93 -11.17 7.39 10.55
CA ARG A 93 -12.48 7.53 9.85
C ARG A 93 -13.57 6.78 10.60
N TYR A 94 -13.14 5.84 11.42
CA TYR A 94 -13.93 5.15 12.41
C TYR A 94 -13.93 5.94 13.73
N LYS A 95 -14.85 6.90 13.88
CA LYS A 95 -15.05 7.62 15.14
C LYS A 95 -15.71 6.69 16.17
N LEU A 96 -14.88 5.91 16.89
CA LEU A 96 -15.36 4.93 17.88
C LEU A 96 -15.99 5.59 19.11
N PHE A 97 -15.39 6.68 19.61
CA PHE A 97 -15.73 7.27 20.90
C PHE A 97 -15.75 8.80 20.81
N SER A 98 -16.86 9.43 21.21
CA SER A 98 -17.01 10.88 21.23
C SER A 98 -16.90 11.49 22.64
N GLY A 99 -16.34 10.74 23.59
CA GLY A 99 -16.25 11.11 25.01
C GLY A 99 -14.86 11.54 25.50
N SER A 100 -14.85 12.31 26.59
CA SER A 100 -13.70 12.81 27.36
C SER A 100 -12.96 11.70 28.15
N GLY A 101 -12.72 10.53 27.53
CA GLY A 101 -11.93 9.45 28.13
C GLY A 101 -10.42 9.71 28.02
N ASP A 102 -9.66 9.25 29.01
CA ASP A 102 -8.20 9.22 28.98
C ASP A 102 -7.69 8.23 27.91
N SER A 103 -6.45 8.42 27.46
CA SER A 103 -5.88 7.68 26.32
C SER A 103 -5.82 6.17 26.58
N VAL A 104 -5.61 5.75 27.83
CA VAL A 104 -5.48 4.33 28.22
C VAL A 104 -6.82 3.61 28.08
N THR A 105 -7.92 4.21 28.55
CA THR A 105 -9.25 3.61 28.43
C THR A 105 -9.67 3.47 26.96
N LYS A 106 -9.40 4.50 26.15
CA LYS A 106 -9.67 4.46 24.70
C LYS A 106 -8.90 3.33 24.00
N GLN A 107 -7.63 3.14 24.34
CA GLN A 107 -6.82 2.06 23.78
C GLN A 107 -7.35 0.67 24.18
N LYS A 108 -7.73 0.47 25.45
CA LYS A 108 -8.34 -0.79 25.90
C LYS A 108 -9.64 -1.10 25.17
N GLN A 109 -10.51 -0.10 24.97
CA GLN A 109 -11.75 -0.27 24.23
C GLN A 109 -11.50 -0.58 22.75
N LEU A 110 -10.51 0.06 22.13
CA LEU A 110 -10.07 -0.24 20.77
C LEU A 110 -9.57 -1.69 20.66
N ASN A 111 -8.68 -2.11 21.56
CA ASN A 111 -8.15 -3.47 21.58
C ASN A 111 -9.27 -4.50 21.75
N ALA A 112 -10.22 -4.26 22.66
CA ALA A 112 -11.39 -5.13 22.84
C ALA A 112 -12.25 -5.22 21.58
N LEU A 113 -12.49 -4.10 20.89
CA LEU A 113 -13.23 -4.09 19.64
C LEU A 113 -12.49 -4.89 18.55
N ILE A 114 -11.21 -4.65 18.37
CA ILE A 114 -10.38 -5.33 17.36
C ILE A 114 -10.35 -6.85 17.62
N ARG A 115 -10.19 -7.26 18.88
CA ARG A 115 -10.25 -8.69 19.29
C ARG A 115 -11.59 -9.31 18.91
N GLY A 116 -12.70 -8.61 19.18
CA GLY A 116 -14.04 -9.04 18.79
C GLY A 116 -14.19 -9.20 17.28
N LEU A 117 -13.77 -8.20 16.51
CA LEU A 117 -13.82 -8.22 15.05
C LEU A 117 -12.97 -9.35 14.46
N LEU A 118 -11.73 -9.53 14.95
CA LEU A 118 -10.85 -10.62 14.52
C LEU A 118 -11.50 -11.98 14.77
N LYS A 119 -12.08 -12.18 15.95
CA LYS A 119 -12.80 -13.41 16.28
C LYS A 119 -13.96 -13.67 15.30
N THR A 120 -14.74 -12.64 14.96
CA THR A 120 -15.82 -12.81 13.96
C THR A 120 -15.31 -13.20 12.57
N MET A 121 -14.09 -12.82 12.19
CA MET A 121 -13.49 -13.28 10.95
C MET A 121 -13.02 -14.73 11.06
N GLN A 122 -12.34 -15.10 12.15
CA GLN A 122 -11.81 -16.45 12.37
C GLN A 122 -12.92 -17.51 12.46
N ASP A 123 -14.06 -17.16 13.08
CA ASP A 123 -15.20 -18.07 13.23
C ASP A 123 -16.05 -18.19 11.94
N HIS A 124 -15.75 -17.42 10.88
CA HIS A 124 -16.52 -17.44 9.64
C HIS A 124 -16.18 -18.66 8.77
N THR A 125 -17.18 -19.30 8.17
CA THR A 125 -17.00 -20.55 7.38
C THR A 125 -16.06 -20.40 6.18
N ASP A 126 -16.04 -19.21 5.57
CA ASP A 126 -15.14 -18.88 4.44
C ASP A 126 -13.74 -18.40 4.87
N ALA A 127 -13.37 -18.50 6.15
CA ALA A 127 -12.08 -18.00 6.65
C ALA A 127 -10.89 -18.94 6.41
N TRP A 128 -11.16 -20.21 6.10
CA TRP A 128 -10.14 -21.26 5.99
C TRP A 128 -8.91 -20.92 5.12
N PRO A 129 -9.00 -20.18 3.98
CA PRO A 129 -7.80 -19.86 3.19
C PRO A 129 -6.90 -18.81 3.82
N PHE A 130 -7.40 -18.09 4.83
CA PHE A 130 -6.75 -16.92 5.41
C PHE A 130 -6.17 -17.21 6.79
N ILE A 131 -6.34 -18.43 7.33
CA ILE A 131 -5.96 -18.76 8.71
C ILE A 131 -4.45 -18.68 8.90
N GLU A 132 -3.69 -19.23 7.96
CA GLU A 132 -2.23 -19.33 7.99
C GLU A 132 -1.61 -18.60 6.79
N PRO A 133 -0.33 -18.20 6.88
CA PRO A 133 0.42 -17.70 5.73
C PRO A 133 0.43 -18.71 4.58
N VAL A 134 0.47 -18.21 3.34
CA VAL A 134 0.57 -19.08 2.16
C VAL A 134 1.93 -19.77 2.14
N ASP A 135 1.95 -21.10 2.05
CA ASP A 135 3.21 -21.85 1.97
C ASP A 135 3.87 -21.66 0.60
N SER A 136 5.14 -21.25 0.59
CA SER A 136 5.91 -21.06 -0.65
C SER A 136 6.32 -22.38 -1.31
N VAL A 137 6.29 -23.49 -0.59
CA VAL A 137 6.51 -24.82 -1.15
C VAL A 137 5.29 -25.24 -1.99
N ASP A 138 4.10 -25.02 -1.46
CA ASP A 138 2.84 -25.36 -2.14
C ASP A 138 2.51 -24.36 -3.26
N VAL A 139 2.89 -23.08 -3.09
CA VAL A 139 2.61 -21.99 -4.03
C VAL A 139 3.91 -21.22 -4.38
N PRO A 140 4.77 -21.75 -5.27
CA PRO A 140 6.14 -21.25 -5.47
C PRO A 140 6.26 -19.83 -6.05
N ASP A 141 5.25 -19.33 -6.74
CA ASP A 141 5.25 -18.00 -7.35
C ASP A 141 4.51 -16.93 -6.51
N TYR A 142 3.89 -17.33 -5.40
CA TYR A 142 3.04 -16.43 -4.59
C TYR A 142 3.77 -15.15 -4.18
N TYR A 143 4.93 -15.28 -3.55
CA TYR A 143 5.73 -14.15 -3.06
C TYR A 143 6.43 -13.35 -4.18
N LYS A 144 6.42 -13.85 -5.41
CA LYS A 144 6.87 -13.08 -6.58
C LYS A 144 5.76 -12.12 -7.03
N ILE A 145 4.50 -12.51 -6.88
CA ILE A 145 3.33 -11.73 -7.29
C ILE A 145 2.85 -10.83 -6.14
N ILE A 146 2.65 -11.40 -4.95
CA ILE A 146 2.18 -10.71 -3.76
C ILE A 146 3.37 -10.18 -2.95
N LYS A 147 3.50 -8.86 -2.91
CA LYS A 147 4.66 -8.17 -2.32
C LYS A 147 4.56 -7.96 -0.81
N ASP A 148 3.34 -7.88 -0.30
CA ASP A 148 3.07 -7.57 1.10
C ASP A 148 2.06 -8.59 1.65
N PRO A 149 2.50 -9.85 1.85
CA PRO A 149 1.66 -10.95 2.28
C PRO A 149 1.12 -10.73 3.71
N ILE A 150 -0.10 -11.19 3.97
CA ILE A 150 -0.70 -11.19 5.29
C ILE A 150 -1.82 -12.23 5.39
N ASP A 151 -2.10 -12.65 6.62
CA ASP A 151 -3.02 -13.71 7.01
C ASP A 151 -3.57 -13.43 8.43
N LEU A 152 -4.58 -14.18 8.85
CA LEU A 152 -5.27 -14.01 10.13
C LEU A 152 -4.40 -14.35 11.34
N LYS A 153 -3.42 -15.24 11.22
CA LYS A 153 -2.47 -15.54 12.30
C LYS A 153 -1.51 -14.37 12.52
N THR A 154 -0.94 -13.81 11.45
CA THR A 154 -0.11 -12.60 11.52
C THR A 154 -0.91 -11.42 12.08
N ILE A 155 -2.15 -11.22 11.62
CA ILE A 155 -3.05 -10.21 12.19
C ILE A 155 -3.29 -10.49 13.67
N GLY A 156 -3.54 -11.74 14.05
CA GLY A 156 -3.76 -12.15 15.43
C GLY A 156 -2.58 -11.83 16.35
N GLN A 157 -1.34 -12.13 15.92
CA GLN A 157 -0.14 -11.76 16.67
C GLN A 157 -0.02 -10.24 16.89
N ARG A 158 -0.36 -9.44 15.88
CA ARG A 158 -0.38 -7.97 16.00
C ARG A 158 -1.46 -7.49 16.98
N VAL A 159 -2.64 -8.13 16.98
CA VAL A 159 -3.71 -7.84 17.94
C VAL A 159 -3.27 -8.16 19.37
N GLU A 160 -2.63 -9.32 19.59
CA GLU A 160 -2.16 -9.74 20.91
C GLU A 160 -1.04 -8.85 21.47
N SER A 161 -0.24 -8.22 20.60
CA SER A 161 0.79 -7.28 21.04
C SER A 161 0.23 -6.06 21.77
N GLU A 162 -1.03 -5.68 21.49
CA GLU A 162 -1.71 -4.46 21.96
C GLU A 162 -1.01 -3.13 21.63
N GLN A 163 0.16 -3.17 20.96
CA GLN A 163 0.96 -1.99 20.61
C GLN A 163 0.93 -1.67 19.11
N TYR A 164 0.61 -2.65 18.26
CA TYR A 164 0.66 -2.46 16.80
C TYR A 164 -0.52 -1.62 16.28
N TYR A 165 -1.75 -1.98 16.65
CA TYR A 165 -2.95 -1.29 16.17
C TYR A 165 -3.34 -0.15 17.11
N VAL A 166 -2.76 1.03 16.87
CA VAL A 166 -3.11 2.26 17.60
C VAL A 166 -4.39 2.92 17.09
N THR A 167 -4.87 2.52 15.91
CA THR A 167 -6.16 2.97 15.35
C THR A 167 -6.90 1.80 14.70
N LEU A 168 -8.23 1.91 14.58
CA LEU A 168 -9.02 0.91 13.86
C LEU A 168 -8.69 0.89 12.36
N ASP A 169 -8.35 2.05 11.76
CA ASP A 169 -7.96 2.14 10.35
C ASP A 169 -6.76 1.23 10.03
N MET A 170 -5.78 1.09 10.93
CA MET A 170 -4.63 0.19 10.72
C MET A 170 -5.06 -1.28 10.64
N PHE A 171 -5.93 -1.72 11.54
CA PHE A 171 -6.45 -3.08 11.52
C PHE A 171 -7.30 -3.35 10.28
N VAL A 172 -8.15 -2.39 9.90
CA VAL A 172 -8.95 -2.48 8.67
C VAL A 172 -8.07 -2.51 7.42
N ALA A 173 -6.94 -1.78 7.42
CA ALA A 173 -6.00 -1.78 6.32
C ALA A 173 -5.37 -3.17 6.11
N ASP A 174 -4.93 -3.82 7.19
CA ASP A 174 -4.39 -5.19 7.12
C ASP A 174 -5.45 -6.21 6.65
N ALA A 175 -6.67 -6.13 7.18
CA ALA A 175 -7.77 -6.99 6.72
C ALA A 175 -8.08 -6.76 5.23
N ARG A 176 -8.12 -5.50 4.77
CA ARG A 176 -8.33 -5.17 3.36
C ARG A 176 -7.18 -5.67 2.48
N ARG A 177 -5.94 -5.55 2.94
CA ARG A 177 -4.76 -6.09 2.24
C ARG A 177 -4.86 -7.59 2.06
N MET A 178 -5.24 -8.32 3.10
CA MET A 178 -5.46 -9.77 3.06
C MET A 178 -6.46 -10.17 1.95
N PHE A 179 -7.63 -9.52 1.90
CA PHE A 179 -8.64 -9.80 0.87
C PHE A 179 -8.17 -9.41 -0.54
N ASN A 180 -7.49 -8.27 -0.66
CA ASN A 180 -6.96 -7.79 -1.94
C ASN A 180 -5.88 -8.73 -2.48
N ASN A 181 -4.93 -9.14 -1.65
CA ASN A 181 -3.88 -10.08 -2.04
C ASN A 181 -4.49 -11.38 -2.61
N CYS A 182 -5.50 -11.92 -1.93
CA CYS A 182 -6.21 -13.10 -2.40
C CYS A 182 -6.85 -12.88 -3.77
N ARG A 183 -7.52 -11.75 -4.01
CA ARG A 183 -8.14 -11.43 -5.30
C ARG A 183 -7.14 -11.02 -6.40
N THR A 184 -5.96 -10.54 -6.02
CA THR A 184 -4.88 -10.24 -6.97
C THR A 184 -4.25 -11.53 -7.48
N TYR A 185 -4.04 -12.51 -6.60
CA TYR A 185 -3.42 -13.78 -6.98
C TYR A 185 -4.41 -14.73 -7.66
N ASN A 186 -5.66 -14.79 -7.18
CA ASN A 186 -6.64 -15.76 -7.64
C ASN A 186 -7.64 -15.17 -8.64
N SER A 187 -8.05 -15.96 -9.64
CA SER A 187 -9.12 -15.59 -10.58
C SER A 187 -10.48 -15.48 -9.89
N PRO A 188 -11.40 -14.59 -10.35
CA PRO A 188 -12.78 -14.47 -9.85
C PRO A 188 -13.57 -15.78 -9.76
N ASP A 189 -13.28 -16.75 -10.63
CA ASP A 189 -13.99 -18.03 -10.70
C ASP A 189 -13.54 -19.04 -9.63
N THR A 190 -12.48 -18.73 -8.88
CA THR A 190 -11.95 -19.61 -7.84
C THR A 190 -12.73 -19.55 -6.54
N VAL A 191 -12.67 -20.62 -5.74
CA VAL A 191 -13.24 -20.63 -4.39
C VAL A 191 -12.58 -19.59 -3.49
N TYR A 192 -11.27 -19.39 -3.61
CA TYR A 192 -10.49 -18.42 -2.84
C TYR A 192 -11.01 -16.99 -3.02
N TYR A 193 -11.24 -16.57 -4.26
CA TYR A 193 -11.77 -15.24 -4.56
C TYR A 193 -13.18 -15.05 -3.96
N ARG A 194 -14.04 -16.07 -4.08
CA ARG A 194 -15.38 -16.03 -3.47
C ARG A 194 -15.30 -15.94 -1.95
N CYS A 195 -14.43 -16.71 -1.30
CA CYS A 195 -14.20 -16.63 0.14
C CYS A 195 -13.74 -15.23 0.56
N ALA A 196 -12.79 -14.63 -0.16
CA ALA A 196 -12.33 -13.26 0.11
C ALA A 196 -13.47 -12.24 0.03
N THR A 197 -14.35 -12.40 -0.96
CA THR A 197 -15.49 -11.49 -1.18
C THR A 197 -16.53 -11.61 -0.06
N LYS A 198 -16.92 -12.85 0.31
CA LYS A 198 -17.88 -13.10 1.38
C LYS A 198 -17.37 -12.66 2.74
N LEU A 199 -16.13 -13.05 3.08
CA LEU A 199 -15.53 -12.71 4.36
C LEU A 199 -15.32 -11.19 4.50
N GLN A 200 -14.92 -10.50 3.42
CA GLN A 200 -14.82 -9.05 3.41
C GLN A 200 -16.17 -8.37 3.66
N ALA A 201 -17.24 -8.84 3.01
CA ALA A 201 -18.59 -8.29 3.21
C ALA A 201 -19.05 -8.47 4.66
N HIS A 202 -18.84 -9.67 5.22
CA HIS A 202 -19.13 -9.95 6.63
C HIS A 202 -18.33 -9.04 7.57
N PHE A 203 -17.02 -8.92 7.35
CA PHE A 203 -16.14 -8.05 8.13
C PHE A 203 -16.61 -6.60 8.16
N PHE A 204 -16.86 -5.99 6.99
CA PHE A 204 -17.30 -4.60 6.93
C PHE A 204 -18.70 -4.40 7.54
N SER A 205 -19.61 -5.38 7.41
CA SER A 205 -20.89 -5.35 8.11
C SER A 205 -20.72 -5.30 9.63
N LYS A 206 -19.81 -6.11 10.19
CA LYS A 206 -19.51 -6.10 11.64
C LYS A 206 -18.84 -4.80 12.09
N VAL A 207 -17.92 -4.25 11.29
CA VAL A 207 -17.32 -2.93 11.55
C VAL A 207 -18.41 -1.86 11.63
N GLN A 208 -19.31 -1.79 10.65
CA GLN A 208 -20.39 -0.81 10.65
C GLN A 208 -21.33 -0.97 11.85
N ALA A 209 -21.71 -2.21 12.19
CA ALA A 209 -22.53 -2.49 13.37
C ALA A 209 -21.87 -2.02 14.67
N ALA A 210 -20.56 -2.26 14.82
CA ALA A 210 -19.81 -1.84 16.01
C ALA A 210 -19.77 -0.31 16.17
N LEU A 211 -19.59 0.42 15.08
CA LEU A 211 -19.59 1.89 15.10
C LEU A 211 -20.96 2.45 15.48
N GLN A 212 -22.04 1.83 15.00
CA GLN A 212 -23.40 2.22 15.36
C GLN A 212 -23.73 1.91 16.82
N SER A 213 -23.23 0.81 17.39
CA SER A 213 -23.39 0.53 18.82
C SER A 213 -22.64 1.52 19.71
N GLY A 214 -21.46 1.99 19.28
CA GLY A 214 -20.71 3.03 19.99
C GLY A 214 -21.42 4.38 20.02
N ALA A 215 -22.25 4.67 19.01
CA ALA A 215 -23.05 5.90 18.93
C ALA A 215 -24.35 5.85 19.75
N LYS A 216 -24.87 4.67 20.09
CA LYS A 216 -26.16 4.48 20.80
C LYS A 216 -26.03 4.34 22.32
N SER A 217 -24.82 4.12 22.84
CA SER A 217 -24.55 4.07 24.29
C SER A 217 -24.22 5.44 24.89
N GLN A 218 -24.66 6.53 24.23
CA GLN A 218 -24.56 7.91 24.69
C GLN A 218 -25.94 8.47 25.00
#